data_AF-A0A1J0U0N9-F1
#
_entry.id   AF-A0A1J0U0N9-F1
#
_cell.length_a   1.000
_cell.length_b   1.000
_cell.length_c   1.000
_cell.angle_alpha   90.00
_cell.angle_beta   90.00
_cell.angle_gamma   90.00
#
_symmetry.space_group_name_H-M   'P 1'
#
loop_
_entity.id
_entity.type
_entity.pdbx_description
1 polymer ?
#
loop_
_entity_poly.entity_id
_entity_poly.type
_entity_poly.pdbx_seq_one_letter_code
_entity_poly.pdbx_strand_id
1 'polypeptide(L)'
;MKKLFSLLSALTITGTSMPSLVSCKIFDTNNEASYKQSTIIKQKNELLTSDEIRKRENRNLRHSEFKPTGYFLKKDSRYKIILNRRVTDDEAKNVKLSIGQWGKYANAMLQQDDNTFSEYQISSNSQEISFITKNSGVLYVADNNQTNLQIVNVAGDNPEDVIKIPTFKVNETNEKEFEKETKTTNSPFVEFVSKHYFATMQTDIIKKIINGPKESGWWDAFLNNWDHGWNMTNKFWGLSEEATDINHKYSQYIHIANADDGAGYANATDGRVMFPNSTNAGDDLFHQTRDQGALWHESAHTYTAAQYTFSNTGETRAEVSKVYVQQSLRVKPKVFEFRDVVTKYLNQPDQDKHFLDMKEDYGDNTWTKVSMFWQLNMAFGNNFYTIVNQKYRKINNGQDPDADPRFDNDDKKVQGFIKLTSQVTGYNLAPFFTKWGLWVTDDTLNIIKDLKPLTKEIWNNIVDPSTEENPIVQEEI
;
A
#
# COMPACT_ATOMS: atom_id res chain seq x y z
N MET A 1 -35.45 -11.31 -53.39
CA MET A 1 -35.47 -12.79 -53.33
C MET A 1 -35.84 -13.22 -51.93
N LYS A 2 -36.96 -13.96 -51.81
CA LYS A 2 -37.41 -14.92 -50.77
C LYS A 2 -37.20 -14.53 -49.28
N LYS A 3 -38.25 -14.13 -48.53
CA LYS A 3 -39.38 -14.89 -47.89
C LYS A 3 -39.00 -15.42 -46.49
N LEU A 4 -39.63 -14.89 -45.41
CA LEU A 4 -40.72 -15.47 -44.56
C LEU A 4 -40.19 -16.47 -43.48
N PHE A 5 -40.70 -16.61 -42.24
CA PHE A 5 -41.96 -16.25 -41.58
C PHE A 5 -41.84 -16.30 -40.03
N SER A 6 -42.81 -15.64 -39.39
CA SER A 6 -43.24 -15.52 -37.98
C SER A 6 -43.47 -16.80 -37.16
N LEU A 7 -43.56 -16.69 -35.82
CA LEU A 7 -44.85 -16.83 -35.09
C LEU A 7 -44.78 -16.48 -33.57
N LEU A 8 -45.82 -15.75 -33.15
CA LEU A 8 -46.27 -15.39 -31.80
C LEU A 8 -46.79 -16.61 -31.01
N SER A 9 -46.77 -16.52 -29.68
CA SER A 9 -47.99 -16.67 -28.86
C SER A 9 -47.85 -16.05 -27.46
N ALA A 10 -48.87 -15.29 -27.08
CA ALA A 10 -49.11 -14.76 -25.74
C ALA A 10 -50.18 -15.62 -25.05
N LEU A 11 -50.14 -15.72 -23.72
CA LEU A 11 -51.29 -16.14 -22.93
C LEU A 11 -51.35 -15.37 -21.60
N THR A 12 -52.39 -14.55 -21.48
CA THR A 12 -52.86 -13.90 -20.25
C THR A 12 -53.99 -14.73 -19.64
N ILE A 13 -54.00 -14.90 -18.30
CA ILE A 13 -55.22 -15.21 -17.53
C ILE A 13 -55.27 -14.33 -16.27
N THR A 14 -56.46 -13.77 -16.06
CA THR A 14 -56.90 -12.78 -15.08
C THR A 14 -57.64 -13.42 -13.89
N GLY A 15 -57.73 -12.71 -12.75
CA GLY A 15 -58.80 -12.86 -11.75
C GLY A 15 -58.35 -12.69 -10.28
N THR A 16 -58.48 -11.49 -9.67
CA THR A 16 -59.51 -11.04 -8.67
C THR A 16 -59.45 -11.78 -7.32
N SER A 17 -59.33 -11.18 -6.12
CA SER A 17 -60.17 -10.13 -5.48
C SER A 17 -59.57 -9.64 -4.12
N MET A 18 -59.79 -8.37 -3.74
CA MET A 18 -59.66 -7.82 -2.34
C MET A 18 -60.94 -8.13 -1.50
N PRO A 19 -61.18 -7.69 -0.22
CA PRO A 19 -60.38 -6.93 0.80
C PRO A 19 -60.48 -7.43 2.28
N SER A 20 -59.66 -6.90 3.22
CA SER A 20 -60.01 -6.54 4.63
C SER A 20 -58.74 -6.24 5.45
N LEU A 21 -58.55 -4.98 5.88
CA LEU A 21 -58.78 -4.41 7.22
C LEU A 21 -57.68 -4.68 8.28
N VAL A 22 -56.88 -3.63 8.49
CA VAL A 22 -56.37 -3.05 9.75
C VAL A 22 -55.87 -4.00 10.86
N SER A 23 -54.56 -3.92 11.15
CA SER A 23 -54.07 -3.73 12.52
C SER A 23 -52.63 -3.20 12.53
N CYS A 24 -52.34 -2.44 13.58
CA CYS A 24 -51.17 -1.60 13.83
C CYS A 24 -49.97 -2.41 14.34
N LYS A 25 -48.75 -1.93 14.00
CA LYS A 25 -47.46 -2.10 14.70
C LYS A 25 -47.17 -3.42 15.42
N ILE A 26 -46.17 -4.17 14.94
CA ILE A 26 -45.00 -4.61 15.73
C ILE A 26 -43.78 -4.60 14.79
N PHE A 27 -42.72 -3.90 15.19
CA PHE A 27 -41.38 -4.06 14.62
C PHE A 27 -40.91 -5.48 14.95
N ASP A 28 -40.87 -6.36 13.96
CA ASP A 28 -40.28 -7.69 14.13
C ASP A 28 -38.93 -7.73 13.42
N THR A 29 -37.89 -7.67 14.24
CA THR A 29 -36.49 -7.93 13.89
C THR A 29 -36.35 -9.41 13.59
N ASN A 30 -36.54 -9.83 12.34
CA ASN A 30 -36.10 -11.14 11.86
C ASN A 30 -35.94 -11.12 10.34
N ASN A 31 -34.74 -10.76 9.89
CA ASN A 31 -34.21 -11.20 8.61
C ASN A 31 -32.79 -11.76 8.81
N GLU A 32 -32.64 -12.61 9.82
CA GLU A 32 -31.57 -13.59 9.89
C GLU A 32 -32.05 -14.88 9.22
N ALA A 33 -31.77 -15.03 7.93
CA ALA A 33 -31.47 -16.32 7.27
C ALA A 33 -31.33 -16.15 5.75
N SER A 34 -30.15 -15.69 5.30
CA SER A 34 -29.39 -16.35 4.22
C SER A 34 -28.04 -15.64 3.96
N TYR A 35 -27.40 -15.10 5.00
CA TYR A 35 -25.97 -14.87 4.92
C TYR A 35 -25.30 -16.22 5.14
N LYS A 36 -24.99 -16.90 4.03
CA LYS A 36 -23.96 -17.93 4.00
C LYS A 36 -22.74 -17.34 4.70
N GLN A 37 -22.53 -17.81 5.92
CA GLN A 37 -21.26 -18.06 6.56
C GLN A 37 -20.19 -17.06 6.12
N SER A 38 -19.95 -16.06 6.96
CA SER A 38 -18.63 -15.44 7.03
C SER A 38 -17.63 -16.58 6.87
N THR A 39 -16.81 -16.50 5.82
CA THR A 39 -15.67 -17.37 5.67
C THR A 39 -14.80 -17.03 6.86
N ILE A 40 -15.01 -17.73 7.98
CA ILE A 40 -13.93 -18.05 8.91
C ILE A 40 -12.83 -18.47 7.96
N ILE A 41 -11.76 -17.68 7.87
CA ILE A 41 -10.56 -18.09 7.18
C ILE A 41 -10.11 -19.33 7.96
N LYS A 42 -10.62 -20.49 7.58
CA LYS A 42 -9.97 -21.76 7.85
C LYS A 42 -8.68 -21.62 7.07
N GLN A 43 -7.66 -21.08 7.74
CA GLN A 43 -6.28 -21.33 7.38
C GLN A 43 -6.18 -22.86 7.32
N LYS A 44 -6.33 -23.42 6.12
CA LYS A 44 -5.39 -24.47 5.76
C LYS A 44 -4.01 -23.84 6.00
N ASN A 45 -3.09 -24.60 6.58
CA ASN A 45 -1.69 -24.22 6.80
C ASN A 45 -0.93 -24.01 5.47
N GLU A 46 -1.61 -23.53 4.43
CA GLU A 46 -1.10 -23.31 3.10
C GLU A 46 -0.53 -21.90 3.04
N LEU A 47 0.75 -21.82 2.66
CA LEU A 47 1.43 -20.55 2.44
C LEU A 47 0.76 -19.81 1.29
N LEU A 48 0.56 -18.51 1.48
CA LEU A 48 -0.07 -17.66 0.46
C LEU A 48 0.98 -17.09 -0.48
N THR A 49 0.60 -16.92 -1.74
CA THR A 49 1.38 -16.15 -2.70
C THR A 49 1.27 -14.65 -2.43
N SER A 50 2.23 -13.86 -2.94
CA SER A 50 2.22 -12.40 -2.83
C SER A 50 0.96 -11.76 -3.46
N ASP A 51 0.42 -12.34 -4.54
CA ASP A 51 -0.81 -11.85 -5.17
C ASP A 51 -2.08 -12.21 -4.38
N GLU A 52 -2.13 -13.40 -3.77
CA GLU A 52 -3.24 -13.74 -2.87
C GLU A 52 -3.28 -12.82 -1.65
N ILE A 53 -2.11 -12.51 -1.06
CA ILE A 53 -1.98 -11.56 0.03
C ILE A 53 -2.42 -10.16 -0.44
N ARG A 54 -1.94 -9.70 -1.60
CA ARG A 54 -2.37 -8.41 -2.20
C ARG A 54 -3.89 -8.31 -2.30
N LYS A 55 -4.54 -9.34 -2.84
CA LYS A 55 -6.01 -9.38 -3.03
C LYS A 55 -6.75 -9.37 -1.69
N ARG A 56 -6.31 -10.16 -0.72
CA ARG A 56 -6.89 -10.20 0.64
C ARG A 56 -6.75 -8.86 1.36
N GLU A 57 -5.60 -8.20 1.19
CA GLU A 57 -5.34 -6.88 1.75
C GLU A 57 -5.95 -5.73 0.93
N ASN A 58 -6.60 -6.03 -0.20
CA ASN A 58 -7.23 -5.06 -1.09
C ASN A 58 -6.25 -3.98 -1.62
N ARG A 59 -5.05 -4.40 -2.00
CA ARG A 59 -3.97 -3.52 -2.50
C ARG A 59 -3.83 -3.58 -4.02
N ASN A 60 -3.29 -2.51 -4.62
CA ASN A 60 -3.00 -2.45 -6.05
C ASN A 60 -1.69 -3.18 -6.42
N LEU A 61 -0.62 -3.00 -5.65
CA LEU A 61 0.69 -3.60 -5.91
C LEU A 61 0.97 -4.75 -4.97
N ARG A 62 1.81 -5.72 -5.32
CA ARG A 62 2.34 -6.73 -4.38
C ARG A 62 3.38 -6.09 -3.47
N HIS A 63 3.42 -6.52 -2.20
CA HIS A 63 4.59 -6.30 -1.36
C HIS A 63 5.65 -7.36 -1.67
N SER A 64 6.86 -7.20 -1.14
CA SER A 64 7.97 -8.08 -1.45
C SER A 64 7.66 -9.53 -1.05
N GLU A 65 7.99 -10.46 -1.94
CA GLU A 65 8.05 -11.88 -1.60
C GLU A 65 9.36 -12.25 -0.89
N PHE A 66 10.35 -11.35 -0.93
CA PHE A 66 11.72 -11.61 -0.51
C PHE A 66 11.95 -11.32 0.98
N LYS A 67 12.79 -12.17 1.57
CA LYS A 67 13.42 -11.99 2.86
C LYS A 67 14.94 -11.92 2.65
N PRO A 68 15.62 -10.87 3.17
CA PRO A 68 17.06 -10.68 2.96
C PRO A 68 17.88 -11.78 3.65
N THR A 69 19.00 -12.15 3.05
CA THR A 69 19.90 -13.20 3.59
C THR A 69 21.30 -12.70 3.93
N GLY A 70 21.68 -11.49 3.52
CA GLY A 70 23.02 -10.94 3.72
C GLY A 70 24.09 -11.55 2.81
N TYR A 71 23.72 -12.11 1.66
CA TYR A 71 24.66 -12.68 0.69
C TYR A 71 24.41 -12.17 -0.73
N PHE A 72 25.51 -11.89 -1.42
CA PHE A 72 25.58 -11.68 -2.86
C PHE A 72 26.33 -12.84 -3.50
N LEU A 73 25.80 -13.37 -4.60
CA LEU A 73 26.38 -14.49 -5.35
C LEU A 73 26.71 -14.04 -6.77
N LYS A 74 27.85 -14.48 -7.30
CA LYS A 74 28.25 -14.26 -8.69
C LYS A 74 27.61 -15.30 -9.61
N LYS A 75 27.39 -14.91 -10.86
CA LYS A 75 26.94 -15.77 -11.96
C LYS A 75 27.94 -16.89 -12.28
N ASP A 76 27.43 -18.00 -12.82
CA ASP A 76 28.20 -19.14 -13.35
C ASP A 76 29.07 -19.87 -12.31
N SER A 77 28.78 -19.67 -11.02
CA SER A 77 29.44 -20.34 -9.91
C SER A 77 28.49 -21.35 -9.25
N ARG A 78 29.05 -22.47 -8.79
CA ARG A 78 28.30 -23.47 -8.02
C ARG A 78 28.28 -23.07 -6.55
N TYR A 79 27.11 -23.16 -5.95
CA TYR A 79 26.90 -22.92 -4.52
C TYR A 79 26.18 -24.08 -3.86
N LYS A 80 26.47 -24.24 -2.57
CA LYS A 80 25.78 -25.10 -1.61
C LYS A 80 25.23 -24.23 -0.49
N ILE A 81 23.91 -24.26 -0.32
CA ILE A 81 23.16 -23.51 0.69
C ILE A 81 22.73 -24.46 1.79
N ILE A 82 22.95 -24.08 3.05
CA ILE A 82 22.47 -24.80 4.23
C ILE A 82 21.41 -23.97 4.93
N LEU A 83 20.28 -24.60 5.20
CA LEU A 83 19.13 -24.02 5.88
C LEU A 83 19.16 -24.34 7.38
N ASN A 84 18.52 -23.51 8.20
CA ASN A 84 18.40 -23.75 9.66
C ASN A 84 17.60 -25.01 10.01
N ARG A 85 16.74 -25.47 9.10
CA ARG A 85 15.95 -26.71 9.24
C ARG A 85 15.58 -27.28 7.87
N ARG A 86 14.99 -28.48 7.87
CA ARG A 86 14.40 -29.09 6.67
C ARG A 86 13.15 -28.34 6.23
N VAL A 87 12.96 -28.23 4.92
CA VAL A 87 11.76 -27.68 4.27
C VAL A 87 10.62 -28.69 4.32
N THR A 88 9.41 -28.24 4.64
CA THR A 88 8.21 -29.10 4.67
C THR A 88 7.63 -29.33 3.27
N ASP A 89 6.71 -30.29 3.13
CA ASP A 89 6.04 -30.57 1.85
C ASP A 89 5.23 -29.36 1.32
N ASP A 90 4.65 -28.56 2.21
CA ASP A 90 3.87 -27.37 1.84
C ASP A 90 4.77 -26.18 1.51
N GLU A 91 5.90 -26.04 2.20
CA GLU A 91 6.92 -25.04 1.88
C GLU A 91 7.59 -25.32 0.54
N ALA A 92 7.91 -26.58 0.21
CA ALA A 92 8.59 -26.94 -1.03
C ALA A 92 7.82 -26.55 -2.31
N LYS A 93 6.52 -26.26 -2.21
CA LYS A 93 5.68 -25.78 -3.32
C LYS A 93 5.68 -24.26 -3.48
N ASN A 94 5.94 -23.53 -2.41
CA ASN A 94 5.70 -22.08 -2.31
C ASN A 94 6.95 -21.28 -1.93
N VAL A 95 7.98 -21.93 -1.40
CA VAL A 95 9.25 -21.34 -0.96
C VAL A 95 10.33 -21.69 -1.96
N LYS A 96 11.05 -20.66 -2.41
CA LYS A 96 12.16 -20.76 -3.35
C LYS A 96 13.31 -19.87 -2.90
N LEU A 97 14.51 -20.16 -3.37
CA LEU A 97 15.61 -19.21 -3.33
C LEU A 97 15.56 -18.35 -4.60
N SER A 98 15.75 -17.05 -4.44
CA SER A 98 15.77 -16.11 -5.57
C SER A 98 17.10 -15.36 -5.58
N ILE A 99 17.70 -15.20 -6.76
CA ILE A 99 18.97 -14.50 -6.95
C ILE A 99 18.79 -13.43 -8.01
N GLY A 100 18.99 -12.19 -7.62
CA GLY A 100 18.85 -11.04 -8.50
C GLY A 100 18.84 -9.75 -7.69
N GLN A 101 18.48 -8.65 -8.34
CA GLN A 101 18.24 -7.37 -7.70
C GLN A 101 17.31 -6.52 -8.58
N TRP A 102 16.41 -5.75 -7.96
CA TRP A 102 15.53 -4.80 -8.65
C TRP A 102 16.32 -3.63 -9.23
N GLY A 103 16.02 -3.22 -10.46
CA GLY A 103 16.66 -2.08 -11.10
C GLY A 103 17.86 -2.40 -12.00
N LYS A 104 18.40 -1.34 -12.59
CA LYS A 104 19.61 -1.38 -13.43
C LYS A 104 20.83 -0.87 -12.67
N TYR A 105 21.96 -1.52 -12.89
CA TYR A 105 23.23 -1.24 -12.22
C TYR A 105 24.38 -1.18 -13.22
N ALA A 106 25.19 -0.14 -13.14
CA ALA A 106 26.45 0.03 -13.86
C ALA A 106 27.55 -0.87 -13.27
N ASN A 107 27.40 -1.30 -12.02
CA ASN A 107 28.33 -2.21 -11.37
C ASN A 107 28.51 -3.48 -12.22
N ALA A 108 29.76 -3.76 -12.62
CA ALA A 108 30.11 -4.87 -13.50
C ALA A 108 29.65 -6.25 -12.98
N MET A 109 29.49 -6.40 -11.67
CA MET A 109 28.99 -7.64 -11.06
C MET A 109 27.51 -7.89 -11.34
N LEU A 110 26.74 -6.88 -11.76
CA LEU A 110 25.28 -6.85 -11.88
C LEU A 110 24.79 -6.36 -13.24
N GLN A 111 25.62 -6.43 -14.28
CA GLN A 111 25.21 -6.09 -15.65
C GLN A 111 24.20 -7.12 -16.20
N GLN A 112 22.98 -7.04 -15.69
CA GLN A 112 21.81 -7.81 -16.08
C GLN A 112 20.68 -6.88 -16.52
N ASP A 113 19.71 -7.42 -17.24
CA ASP A 113 18.50 -6.69 -17.57
C ASP A 113 17.73 -6.32 -16.29
N ASP A 114 16.98 -5.23 -16.37
CA ASP A 114 16.22 -4.68 -15.25
C ASP A 114 15.27 -5.72 -14.63
N ASN A 115 15.25 -5.81 -13.30
CA ASN A 115 14.36 -6.67 -12.52
C ASN A 115 14.49 -8.17 -12.85
N THR A 116 15.68 -8.63 -13.23
CA THR A 116 15.93 -10.05 -13.54
C THR A 116 16.25 -10.85 -12.27
N PHE A 117 15.50 -11.93 -12.04
CA PHE A 117 15.71 -12.88 -10.95
C PHE A 117 15.80 -14.33 -11.45
N SER A 118 16.71 -15.09 -10.86
CA SER A 118 16.83 -16.54 -11.06
C SER A 118 16.30 -17.28 -9.84
N GLU A 119 15.38 -18.20 -10.08
CA GLU A 119 14.70 -18.94 -9.02
C GLU A 119 15.20 -20.39 -8.92
N TYR A 120 15.33 -20.87 -7.68
CA TYR A 120 15.79 -22.21 -7.35
C TYR A 120 14.83 -22.85 -6.35
N GLN A 121 14.20 -23.94 -6.79
CA GLN A 121 13.24 -24.69 -5.97
C GLN A 121 13.96 -25.44 -4.85
N ILE A 122 13.29 -25.53 -3.69
CA ILE A 122 13.80 -26.28 -2.55
C ILE A 122 13.03 -27.60 -2.44
N SER A 123 13.71 -28.73 -2.55
CA SER A 123 13.06 -30.03 -2.39
C SER A 123 12.55 -30.22 -0.96
N SER A 124 11.39 -30.87 -0.83
CA SER A 124 10.85 -31.26 0.48
C SER A 124 11.83 -32.15 1.26
N ASN A 125 11.78 -32.02 2.58
CA ASN A 125 12.64 -32.68 3.56
C ASN A 125 14.14 -32.43 3.37
N SER A 126 14.51 -31.46 2.52
CA SER A 126 15.89 -31.02 2.35
C SER A 126 16.23 -29.87 3.30
N GLN A 127 17.45 -29.90 3.82
CA GLN A 127 18.09 -28.80 4.54
C GLN A 127 19.24 -28.20 3.72
N GLU A 128 19.55 -28.80 2.57
CA GLU A 128 20.68 -28.46 1.74
C GLU A 128 20.26 -28.35 0.27
N ILE A 129 20.80 -27.36 -0.43
CA ILE A 129 20.52 -27.16 -1.86
C ILE A 129 21.83 -26.85 -2.55
N SER A 130 22.05 -27.46 -3.70
CA SER A 130 23.17 -27.11 -4.58
C SER A 130 22.67 -26.68 -5.95
N PHE A 131 23.20 -25.59 -6.48
CA PHE A 131 22.85 -25.08 -7.81
C PHE A 131 24.00 -24.29 -8.43
N ILE A 132 23.89 -24.02 -9.73
CA ILE A 132 24.76 -23.08 -10.44
C ILE A 132 23.94 -21.79 -10.67
N THR A 133 24.52 -20.65 -10.33
CA THR A 133 23.90 -19.34 -10.52
C THR A 133 23.78 -19.00 -12.00
N LYS A 134 22.59 -18.59 -12.45
CA LYS A 134 22.36 -18.10 -13.82
C LYS A 134 22.61 -16.60 -13.94
N ASN A 135 22.44 -15.88 -12.84
CA ASN A 135 22.68 -14.44 -12.70
C ASN A 135 23.51 -14.19 -11.44
N SER A 136 24.23 -13.07 -11.43
CA SER A 136 24.76 -12.51 -10.19
C SER A 136 23.66 -11.72 -9.49
N GLY A 137 23.66 -11.67 -8.17
CA GLY A 137 22.68 -10.89 -7.45
C GLY A 137 22.65 -11.17 -5.96
N VAL A 138 21.76 -10.47 -5.27
CA VAL A 138 21.47 -10.74 -3.86
C VAL A 138 20.67 -12.03 -3.76
N LEU A 139 21.05 -12.87 -2.81
CA LEU A 139 20.34 -14.10 -2.47
C LEU A 139 19.20 -13.76 -1.51
N TYR A 140 17.98 -14.15 -1.88
CA TYR A 140 16.77 -14.01 -1.09
C TYR A 140 16.15 -15.37 -0.81
N VAL A 141 15.48 -15.50 0.34
CA VAL A 141 14.43 -16.51 0.52
C VAL A 141 13.12 -15.85 0.08
N ALA A 142 12.45 -16.42 -0.92
CA ALA A 142 11.15 -15.95 -1.38
C ALA A 142 10.05 -16.80 -0.73
N ASP A 143 9.54 -16.34 0.41
CA ASP A 143 8.52 -17.02 1.22
C ASP A 143 7.41 -16.06 1.71
N ASN A 144 7.38 -14.83 1.18
CA ASN A 144 6.49 -13.75 1.62
C ASN A 144 6.61 -13.44 3.13
N ASN A 145 7.76 -13.76 3.73
CA ASN A 145 8.02 -13.67 5.16
C ASN A 145 7.04 -14.48 6.03
N GLN A 146 6.51 -15.59 5.50
CA GLN A 146 5.56 -16.46 6.20
C GLN A 146 6.24 -17.60 6.98
N THR A 147 7.55 -17.81 6.79
CA THR A 147 8.27 -18.90 7.44
C THR A 147 9.47 -18.40 8.24
N ASN A 148 9.88 -19.19 9.23
CA ASN A 148 11.13 -18.99 9.95
C ASN A 148 12.35 -19.63 9.24
N LEU A 149 12.23 -20.00 7.96
CA LEU A 149 13.33 -20.58 7.20
C LEU A 149 14.44 -19.53 7.01
N GLN A 150 15.67 -19.91 7.34
CA GLN A 150 16.84 -19.03 7.25
C GLN A 150 18.02 -19.78 6.65
N ILE A 151 18.87 -19.06 5.94
CA ILE A 151 20.14 -19.56 5.44
C ILE A 151 21.19 -19.43 6.54
N VAL A 152 21.73 -20.55 7.01
CA VAL A 152 22.78 -20.56 8.05
C VAL A 152 24.18 -20.59 7.45
N ASN A 153 24.34 -21.12 6.24
CA ASN A 153 25.62 -21.15 5.56
C ASN A 153 25.47 -21.12 4.04
N VAL A 154 26.42 -20.48 3.37
CA VAL A 154 26.58 -20.47 1.92
C VAL A 154 28.03 -20.81 1.62
N ALA A 155 28.24 -21.90 0.88
CA ALA A 155 29.56 -22.29 0.40
C ALA A 155 29.56 -22.25 -1.13
N GLY A 156 30.62 -21.71 -1.73
CA GLY A 156 30.87 -21.78 -3.16
C GLY A 156 32.09 -22.65 -3.45
N ASP A 157 32.20 -23.16 -4.68
CA ASP A 157 33.41 -23.86 -5.13
C ASP A 157 34.65 -22.94 -5.03
N ASN A 158 34.45 -21.64 -5.29
CA ASN A 158 35.41 -20.58 -4.98
C ASN A 158 34.88 -19.71 -3.81
N PRO A 159 35.58 -19.66 -2.66
CA PRO A 159 35.16 -18.83 -1.52
C PRO A 159 35.00 -17.34 -1.85
N GLU A 160 35.75 -16.81 -2.81
CA GLU A 160 35.68 -15.39 -3.22
C GLU A 160 34.41 -15.04 -4.01
N ASP A 161 33.63 -16.04 -4.40
CA ASP A 161 32.35 -15.86 -5.10
C ASP A 161 31.16 -15.79 -4.13
N VAL A 162 31.36 -16.08 -2.84
CA VAL A 162 30.38 -15.85 -1.78
C VAL A 162 30.70 -14.52 -1.12
N ILE A 163 29.92 -13.49 -1.41
CA ILE A 163 30.16 -12.16 -0.87
C ILE A 163 29.14 -11.87 0.23
N LYS A 164 29.65 -11.61 1.44
CA LYS A 164 28.84 -11.13 2.55
C LYS A 164 28.46 -9.67 2.34
N ILE A 165 27.17 -9.40 2.43
CA ILE A 165 26.63 -8.04 2.39
C ILE A 165 26.68 -7.52 3.82
N PRO A 166 27.32 -6.36 4.09
CA PRO A 166 27.18 -5.71 5.40
C PRO A 166 25.71 -5.41 5.64
N THR A 167 25.18 -5.87 6.77
CA THR A 167 23.77 -5.72 7.10
C THR A 167 23.62 -5.05 8.45
N PHE A 168 22.90 -3.94 8.52
CA PHE A 168 22.46 -3.35 9.78
C PHE A 168 21.02 -3.79 10.08
N LYS A 169 20.85 -4.55 11.15
CA LYS A 169 19.55 -4.96 11.69
C LYS A 169 19.23 -4.16 12.95
N VAL A 170 18.05 -3.56 12.98
CA VAL A 170 17.60 -2.72 14.10
C VAL A 170 17.71 -3.46 15.44
N ASN A 171 18.30 -2.82 16.44
CA ASN A 171 18.55 -3.33 17.80
C ASN A 171 19.39 -4.63 17.88
N GLU A 172 19.95 -5.13 16.78
CA GLU A 172 20.76 -6.36 16.74
C GLU A 172 22.21 -6.09 16.34
N THR A 173 22.43 -5.21 15.36
CA THR A 173 23.77 -4.97 14.80
C THR A 173 24.51 -3.88 15.55
N ASN A 174 25.79 -4.10 15.85
CA ASN A 174 26.64 -3.05 16.41
C ASN A 174 26.99 -2.00 15.35
N GLU A 175 26.58 -0.75 15.57
CA GLU A 175 26.80 0.37 14.64
C GLU A 175 28.27 0.55 14.22
N LYS A 176 29.21 0.52 15.17
CA LYS A 176 30.64 0.75 14.86
C LYS A 176 31.23 -0.40 14.04
N GLU A 177 30.82 -1.62 14.32
CA GLU A 177 31.25 -2.80 13.56
C GLU A 177 30.68 -2.77 12.14
N PHE A 178 29.38 -2.49 12.01
CA PHE A 178 28.73 -2.33 10.72
C PHE A 178 29.38 -1.25 9.85
N GLU A 179 29.68 -0.08 10.43
CA GLU A 179 30.33 1.00 9.68
C GLU A 179 31.74 0.61 9.26
N LYS A 180 32.49 -0.08 10.12
CA LYS A 180 33.83 -0.59 9.79
C LYS A 180 33.75 -1.60 8.65
N GLU A 181 32.85 -2.58 8.74
CA GLU A 181 32.64 -3.61 7.72
C GLU A 181 32.27 -2.95 6.38
N THR A 182 31.32 -2.03 6.40
CA THR A 182 30.84 -1.31 5.20
C THR A 182 31.94 -0.48 4.54
N LYS A 183 32.84 0.15 5.29
CA LYS A 183 33.98 0.89 4.71
C LYS A 183 34.94 -0.03 3.96
N THR A 184 35.10 -1.27 4.40
CA THR A 184 36.08 -2.22 3.85
C THR A 184 35.50 -3.27 2.91
N THR A 185 34.19 -3.41 2.83
CA THR A 185 33.55 -4.46 2.03
C THR A 185 33.82 -4.28 0.53
N ASN A 186 33.88 -5.42 -0.16
CA ASN A 186 33.82 -5.53 -1.62
C ASN A 186 32.41 -5.82 -2.15
N SER A 187 31.41 -5.95 -1.26
CA SER A 187 30.02 -6.11 -1.64
C SER A 187 29.53 -4.92 -2.47
N PRO A 188 28.78 -5.15 -3.56
CA PRO A 188 28.12 -4.08 -4.31
C PRO A 188 26.99 -3.41 -3.51
N PHE A 189 26.48 -4.09 -2.47
CA PHE A 189 25.38 -3.63 -1.66
C PHE A 189 25.68 -3.60 -0.17
N VAL A 190 24.86 -2.84 0.53
CA VAL A 190 24.67 -2.82 1.98
C VAL A 190 23.17 -2.99 2.26
N GLU A 191 22.83 -3.77 3.28
CA GLU A 191 21.44 -4.01 3.66
C GLU A 191 21.08 -3.32 4.99
N PHE A 192 19.86 -2.80 5.05
CA PHE A 192 19.25 -2.32 6.30
C PHE A 192 17.95 -3.09 6.53
N VAL A 193 17.72 -3.61 7.73
CA VAL A 193 16.57 -4.46 8.02
C VAL A 193 15.88 -3.98 9.30
N SER A 194 14.63 -3.56 9.16
CA SER A 194 13.71 -3.30 10.27
C SER A 194 12.72 -4.47 10.41
N LYS A 195 11.69 -4.35 11.26
CA LYS A 195 10.67 -5.40 11.37
C LYS A 195 9.86 -5.56 10.08
N HIS A 196 9.54 -4.47 9.38
CA HIS A 196 8.64 -4.48 8.21
C HIS A 196 9.24 -3.90 6.93
N TYR A 197 10.45 -3.34 6.99
CA TYR A 197 11.21 -2.91 5.82
C TYR A 197 12.52 -3.67 5.72
N PHE A 198 13.00 -3.83 4.49
CA PHE A 198 14.43 -3.94 4.26
C PHE A 198 14.85 -3.11 3.05
N ALA A 199 16.06 -2.58 3.09
CA ALA A 199 16.65 -1.82 2.01
C ALA A 199 17.90 -2.52 1.49
N THR A 200 18.05 -2.58 0.17
CA THR A 200 19.26 -3.04 -0.50
C THR A 200 19.86 -1.83 -1.23
N MET A 201 20.85 -1.20 -0.60
CA MET A 201 21.43 0.08 -1.01
C MET A 201 22.81 -0.13 -1.63
N GLN A 202 23.18 0.67 -2.63
CA GLN A 202 24.53 0.58 -3.21
C GLN A 202 25.59 1.00 -2.19
N THR A 203 26.65 0.19 -2.08
CA THR A 203 27.72 0.38 -1.10
C THR A 203 28.37 1.76 -1.19
N ASP A 204 28.55 2.30 -2.40
CA ASP A 204 29.23 3.58 -2.60
C ASP A 204 28.46 4.77 -2.03
N ILE A 205 27.12 4.72 -2.05
CA ILE A 205 26.27 5.75 -1.42
C ILE A 205 26.37 5.63 0.09
N ILE A 206 26.24 4.41 0.62
CA ILE A 206 26.29 4.20 2.06
C ILE A 206 27.67 4.57 2.63
N LYS A 207 28.77 4.31 1.89
CA LYS A 207 30.11 4.77 2.28
C LYS A 207 30.19 6.30 2.40
N LYS A 208 29.51 7.05 1.52
CA LYS A 208 29.43 8.53 1.63
C LYS A 208 28.66 8.94 2.88
N ILE A 209 27.49 8.36 3.10
CA ILE A 209 26.64 8.63 4.28
C ILE A 209 27.38 8.31 5.57
N ILE A 210 28.05 7.15 5.67
CA ILE A 210 28.81 6.73 6.84
C ILE A 210 29.95 7.71 7.17
N ASN A 211 30.55 8.38 6.18
CA ASN A 211 31.60 9.36 6.44
C ASN A 211 31.08 10.74 6.86
N GLY A 212 29.77 11.00 6.77
CA GLY A 212 29.13 12.21 7.26
C GLY A 212 28.91 12.24 8.78
N PRO A 213 28.62 13.41 9.37
CA PRO A 213 28.33 13.53 10.79
C PRO A 213 27.06 12.78 11.17
N LYS A 214 27.14 11.93 12.20
CA LYS A 214 26.01 11.16 12.76
C LYS A 214 26.11 11.12 14.27
N GLU A 215 24.95 11.17 14.93
CA GLU A 215 24.84 10.91 16.37
C GLU A 215 24.85 9.40 16.62
N SER A 216 25.17 8.97 17.84
CA SER A 216 25.13 7.55 18.21
C SER A 216 23.70 7.01 18.16
N GLY A 217 23.51 5.80 17.63
CA GLY A 217 22.18 5.16 17.56
C GLY A 217 21.32 5.70 16.42
N TRP A 218 21.95 6.40 15.47
CA TRP A 218 21.26 7.04 14.37
C TRP A 218 20.59 6.03 13.43
N TRP A 219 21.25 4.90 13.15
CA TRP A 219 20.68 3.83 12.31
C TRP A 219 19.46 3.17 12.96
N ASP A 220 19.51 2.90 14.27
CA ASP A 220 18.36 2.35 14.99
C ASP A 220 17.19 3.33 15.00
N ALA A 221 17.44 4.62 15.24
CA ALA A 221 16.41 5.65 15.17
C ALA A 221 15.76 5.69 13.78
N PHE A 222 16.56 5.53 12.71
CA PHE A 222 16.09 5.47 11.34
C PHE A 222 15.13 4.33 11.07
N LEU A 223 15.55 3.11 11.40
CA LEU A 223 14.80 1.90 11.08
C LEU A 223 13.57 1.75 11.98
N ASN A 224 13.64 2.21 13.23
CA ASN A 224 12.46 2.31 14.09
C ASN A 224 11.42 3.29 13.51
N ASN A 225 11.86 4.40 12.89
CA ASN A 225 10.95 5.33 12.24
C ASN A 225 10.30 4.73 10.98
N TRP A 226 11.00 3.88 10.22
CA TRP A 226 10.41 3.10 9.12
C TRP A 226 9.26 2.23 9.62
N ASP A 227 9.45 1.50 10.72
CA ASP A 227 8.39 0.68 11.32
C ASP A 227 7.24 1.53 11.88
N HIS A 228 7.50 2.73 12.39
CA HIS A 228 6.44 3.69 12.75
C HIS A 228 5.61 4.11 11.53
N GLY A 229 6.27 4.48 10.43
CA GLY A 229 5.60 4.81 9.17
C GLY A 229 4.80 3.64 8.61
N TRP A 230 5.32 2.41 8.71
CA TRP A 230 4.59 1.18 8.38
C TRP A 230 3.29 1.07 9.20
N ASN A 231 3.39 1.21 10.53
CA ASN A 231 2.24 1.10 11.43
C ASN A 231 1.16 2.13 11.11
N MET A 232 1.55 3.38 10.86
CA MET A 232 0.61 4.46 10.57
C MET A 232 -0.01 4.34 9.18
N THR A 233 0.75 3.87 8.19
CA THR A 233 0.21 3.53 6.87
C THR A 233 -0.82 2.41 6.98
N ASN A 234 -0.51 1.32 7.71
CA ASN A 234 -1.47 0.25 7.96
C ASN A 234 -2.73 0.73 8.65
N LYS A 235 -2.58 1.57 9.69
CA LYS A 235 -3.73 2.17 10.38
C LYS A 235 -4.61 2.95 9.42
N PHE A 236 -4.03 3.81 8.57
CA PHE A 236 -4.78 4.56 7.55
C PHE A 236 -5.57 3.63 6.61
N TRP A 237 -4.96 2.53 6.18
CA TRP A 237 -5.56 1.53 5.29
C TRP A 237 -6.42 0.46 6.01
N GLY A 238 -6.63 0.59 7.31
CA GLY A 238 -7.51 -0.30 8.07
C GLY A 238 -6.94 -1.69 8.33
N LEU A 239 -5.62 -1.83 8.32
CA LEU A 239 -4.85 -3.08 8.46
C LEU A 239 -4.23 -3.21 9.85
N SER A 240 -4.14 -4.44 10.36
CA SER A 240 -3.42 -4.76 11.60
C SER A 240 -2.90 -6.19 11.60
N GLU A 241 -1.68 -6.42 12.11
CA GLU A 241 -1.15 -7.77 12.31
C GLU A 241 -2.00 -8.58 13.30
N GLU A 242 -2.60 -7.90 14.28
CA GLU A 242 -3.41 -8.52 15.35
C GLU A 242 -4.84 -8.88 14.90
N ALA A 243 -5.28 -8.36 13.75
CA ALA A 243 -6.62 -8.66 13.25
C ALA A 243 -6.67 -10.13 12.78
N THR A 244 -7.74 -10.83 13.17
CA THR A 244 -7.99 -12.23 12.80
C THR A 244 -9.03 -12.39 11.68
N ASP A 245 -9.56 -11.26 11.20
CA ASP A 245 -10.55 -11.19 10.12
C ASP A 245 -9.89 -10.73 8.80
N ILE A 246 -10.71 -10.24 7.85
CA ILE A 246 -10.25 -9.74 6.55
C ILE A 246 -9.31 -8.52 6.66
N ASN A 247 -9.21 -7.88 7.82
CA ASN A 247 -8.36 -6.72 8.05
C ASN A 247 -6.95 -7.10 8.54
N HIS A 248 -6.64 -8.40 8.58
CA HIS A 248 -5.29 -8.89 8.90
C HIS A 248 -4.24 -8.31 7.95
N LYS A 249 -3.10 -7.89 8.52
CA LYS A 249 -1.89 -7.53 7.78
C LYS A 249 -0.89 -8.67 7.82
N TYR A 250 -0.52 -9.17 6.66
CA TYR A 250 0.50 -10.19 6.48
C TYR A 250 1.91 -9.58 6.58
N SER A 251 2.86 -10.37 7.03
CA SER A 251 4.24 -10.00 7.42
C SER A 251 5.19 -9.64 6.26
N GLN A 252 4.68 -9.52 5.03
CA GLN A 252 5.51 -9.16 3.86
C GLN A 252 6.24 -7.84 4.09
N TYR A 253 7.54 -7.83 3.79
CA TYR A 253 8.36 -6.64 3.83
C TYR A 253 7.98 -5.63 2.73
N ILE A 254 8.20 -4.36 3.02
CA ILE A 254 8.45 -3.34 1.99
C ILE A 254 9.93 -3.39 1.64
N HIS A 255 10.25 -3.76 0.40
CA HIS A 255 11.64 -3.78 -0.11
C HIS A 255 11.97 -2.43 -0.74
N ILE A 256 12.96 -1.73 -0.18
CA ILE A 256 13.55 -0.52 -0.76
C ILE A 256 14.74 -0.94 -1.63
N ALA A 257 14.67 -0.63 -2.93
CA ALA A 257 15.75 -0.84 -3.89
C ALA A 257 16.40 0.50 -4.27
N ASN A 258 17.69 0.44 -4.62
CA ASN A 258 18.50 1.61 -4.96
C ASN A 258 19.29 1.37 -6.25
N ALA A 259 18.63 1.52 -7.38
CA ALA A 259 19.22 1.38 -8.70
C ALA A 259 19.98 2.65 -9.12
N ASP A 260 20.77 2.57 -10.18
CA ASP A 260 21.39 3.77 -10.74
C ASP A 260 20.38 4.71 -11.39
N ASP A 261 19.35 4.15 -12.00
CA ASP A 261 18.31 4.90 -12.68
C ASP A 261 16.91 4.35 -12.40
N GLY A 262 15.89 5.20 -12.57
CA GLY A 262 14.50 4.88 -12.30
C GLY A 262 13.56 5.99 -12.75
N ALA A 263 12.26 5.67 -12.83
CA ALA A 263 11.24 6.66 -13.16
C ALA A 263 10.94 7.57 -11.96
N GLY A 264 10.75 8.86 -12.24
CA GLY A 264 10.42 9.86 -11.20
C GLY A 264 11.55 10.08 -10.20
N TYR A 265 11.28 10.87 -9.15
CA TYR A 265 12.22 11.04 -8.04
C TYR A 265 12.41 9.72 -7.28
N ALA A 266 11.30 9.08 -6.91
CA ALA A 266 11.19 7.71 -6.43
C ALA A 266 9.96 7.07 -7.10
N ASN A 267 9.80 5.76 -7.00
CA ASN A 267 8.60 5.09 -7.52
C ASN A 267 8.29 3.76 -6.82
N ALA A 268 7.03 3.34 -6.85
CA ALA A 268 6.56 2.04 -6.37
C ALA A 268 6.07 1.16 -7.52
N THR A 269 6.43 -0.11 -7.49
CA THR A 269 5.90 -1.15 -8.40
C THR A 269 5.66 -2.43 -7.61
N ASP A 270 5.17 -3.49 -8.27
CA ASP A 270 5.07 -4.80 -7.67
C ASP A 270 6.40 -5.22 -6.99
N GLY A 271 6.31 -5.59 -5.71
CA GLY A 271 7.39 -6.17 -4.93
C GLY A 271 8.36 -5.17 -4.29
N ARG A 272 8.34 -3.88 -4.68
CA ARG A 272 9.37 -2.92 -4.22
C ARG A 272 8.99 -1.44 -4.35
N VAL A 273 9.63 -0.63 -3.52
CA VAL A 273 9.80 0.82 -3.73
C VAL A 273 11.23 1.10 -4.18
N MET A 274 11.43 2.05 -5.07
CA MET A 274 12.73 2.37 -5.68
C MET A 274 13.12 3.81 -5.40
N PHE A 275 14.35 3.99 -4.91
CA PHE A 275 15.00 5.27 -4.66
C PHE A 275 16.26 5.32 -5.53
N PRO A 276 16.17 5.76 -6.79
CA PRO A 276 17.29 5.71 -7.73
C PRO A 276 18.36 6.76 -7.44
N ASN A 277 19.58 6.53 -7.94
CA ASN A 277 20.70 7.46 -7.80
C ASN A 277 20.63 8.64 -8.75
N SER A 278 20.04 8.46 -9.93
CA SER A 278 19.91 9.49 -10.96
C SER A 278 19.16 10.74 -10.48
N THR A 279 18.40 10.63 -9.39
CA THR A 279 17.61 11.71 -8.78
C THR A 279 18.06 12.09 -7.37
N ASN A 280 19.15 11.51 -6.85
CA ASN A 280 19.61 11.58 -5.45
C ASN A 280 18.66 10.95 -4.41
N ALA A 281 17.54 10.35 -4.79
CA ALA A 281 16.56 9.84 -3.84
C ALA A 281 17.14 8.81 -2.86
N GLY A 282 18.07 7.96 -3.32
CA GLY A 282 18.75 6.99 -2.46
C GLY A 282 19.62 7.61 -1.36
N ASP A 283 20.24 8.76 -1.64
CA ASP A 283 21.07 9.51 -0.69
C ASP A 283 20.18 10.30 0.29
N ASP A 284 19.19 11.01 -0.25
CA ASP A 284 18.22 11.79 0.54
C ASP A 284 17.37 10.95 1.47
N LEU A 285 17.15 9.66 1.13
CA LEU A 285 16.49 8.71 2.01
C LEU A 285 17.13 8.67 3.39
N PHE A 286 18.43 9.00 3.52
CA PHE A 286 19.25 8.95 4.73
C PHE A 286 19.63 10.32 5.30
N HIS A 287 18.98 11.42 4.89
CA HIS A 287 19.31 12.76 5.41
C HIS A 287 18.39 13.26 6.54
N GLN A 288 17.22 12.66 6.71
CA GLN A 288 16.23 13.06 7.72
C GLN A 288 15.72 11.85 8.49
N THR A 289 15.87 11.85 9.81
CA THR A 289 15.46 10.73 10.69
C THR A 289 13.97 10.72 10.98
N ARG A 290 13.31 11.88 10.94
CA ARG A 290 11.90 12.04 11.33
C ARG A 290 10.95 12.04 10.14
N ASP A 291 11.08 13.00 9.22
CA ASP A 291 10.18 13.12 8.09
C ASP A 291 10.82 12.60 6.79
N GLN A 292 10.48 11.37 6.42
CA GLN A 292 10.90 10.73 5.18
C GLN A 292 9.74 10.74 4.18
N GLY A 293 9.24 11.94 3.86
CA GLY A 293 8.02 12.11 3.06
C GLY A 293 7.97 11.30 1.76
N ALA A 294 9.11 11.16 1.05
CA ALA A 294 9.19 10.33 -0.14
C ALA A 294 8.99 8.83 0.16
N LEU A 295 9.57 8.29 1.23
CA LEU A 295 9.34 6.91 1.67
C LEU A 295 7.88 6.67 2.05
N TRP A 296 7.27 7.59 2.79
CA TRP A 296 5.86 7.49 3.15
C TRP A 296 4.94 7.51 1.93
N HIS A 297 5.25 8.35 0.95
CA HIS A 297 4.53 8.44 -0.31
C HIS A 297 4.63 7.13 -1.12
N GLU A 298 5.85 6.67 -1.40
CA GLU A 298 6.04 5.46 -2.21
C GLU A 298 5.53 4.20 -1.52
N SER A 299 5.72 4.08 -0.20
CA SER A 299 5.11 3.00 0.56
C SER A 299 3.59 3.06 0.48
N ALA A 300 2.97 4.24 0.56
CA ALA A 300 1.51 4.33 0.46
C ALA A 300 0.98 3.85 -0.91
N HIS A 301 1.70 4.08 -2.01
CA HIS A 301 1.35 3.54 -3.33
C HIS A 301 1.17 2.02 -3.32
N THR A 302 1.95 1.28 -2.52
CA THR A 302 1.85 -0.19 -2.43
C THR A 302 0.58 -0.68 -1.71
N TYR A 303 -0.10 0.22 -0.97
CA TYR A 303 -1.34 -0.05 -0.25
C TYR A 303 -2.59 0.38 -1.01
N THR A 304 -2.43 1.30 -1.95
CA THR A 304 -3.55 1.97 -2.59
C THR A 304 -4.59 0.98 -3.15
N ALA A 305 -5.87 1.26 -2.90
CA ALA A 305 -6.99 0.43 -3.37
C ALA A 305 -7.77 1.11 -4.52
N ALA A 306 -8.16 0.40 -5.58
CA ALA A 306 -8.66 1.01 -6.82
C ALA A 306 -10.01 1.75 -6.70
N GLN A 307 -10.82 1.45 -5.68
CA GLN A 307 -12.26 1.76 -5.61
C GLN A 307 -12.59 3.26 -5.51
N TYR A 308 -11.67 4.07 -5.00
CA TYR A 308 -11.80 5.53 -4.96
C TYR A 308 -10.59 6.21 -5.64
N THR A 309 -10.05 5.56 -6.67
CA THR A 309 -9.06 6.15 -7.57
C THR A 309 -9.76 6.71 -8.79
N PHE A 310 -10.11 7.98 -8.75
CA PHE A 310 -10.74 8.68 -9.86
C PHE A 310 -9.68 9.10 -10.89
N SER A 311 -10.10 9.56 -12.07
CA SER A 311 -9.17 10.21 -13.00
C SER A 311 -8.43 11.35 -12.33
N ASN A 312 -7.14 11.44 -12.63
CA ASN A 312 -6.25 12.49 -12.14
C ASN A 312 -6.11 12.53 -10.60
N THR A 313 -6.35 11.42 -9.88
CA THR A 313 -6.11 11.29 -8.42
C THR A 313 -5.12 10.17 -8.07
N GLY A 314 -4.26 9.75 -9.01
CA GLY A 314 -3.28 8.67 -8.80
C GLY A 314 -2.35 8.95 -7.60
N GLU A 315 -1.76 10.15 -7.57
CA GLU A 315 -0.86 10.60 -6.50
C GLU A 315 -1.58 11.02 -5.22
N THR A 316 -2.83 11.46 -5.34
CA THR A 316 -3.57 12.10 -4.24
C THR A 316 -3.71 11.21 -3.02
N ARG A 317 -3.97 9.91 -3.18
CA ARG A 317 -4.23 9.02 -2.03
C ARG A 317 -2.95 8.64 -1.28
N ALA A 318 -1.85 8.44 -2.02
CA ALA A 318 -0.54 8.25 -1.43
C ALA A 318 -0.15 9.48 -0.61
N GLU A 319 -0.42 10.68 -1.15
CA GLU A 319 -0.24 11.95 -0.45
C GLU A 319 -1.09 12.08 0.82
N VAL A 320 -2.37 11.70 0.80
CA VAL A 320 -3.23 11.72 2.00
C VAL A 320 -2.70 10.76 3.08
N SER A 321 -2.28 9.55 2.68
CA SER A 321 -1.65 8.58 3.60
C SER A 321 -0.32 9.11 4.15
N LYS A 322 0.51 9.77 3.34
CA LYS A 322 1.73 10.45 3.81
C LYS A 322 1.41 11.52 4.83
N VAL A 323 0.42 12.39 4.56
CA VAL A 323 0.01 13.44 5.49
C VAL A 323 -0.44 12.83 6.83
N TYR A 324 -1.13 11.69 6.81
CA TYR A 324 -1.50 10.96 8.03
C TYR A 324 -0.27 10.49 8.83
N VAL A 325 0.73 9.92 8.15
CA VAL A 325 2.01 9.53 8.79
C VAL A 325 2.72 10.75 9.35
N GLN A 326 2.85 11.83 8.58
CA GLN A 326 3.46 13.09 9.00
C GLN A 326 2.76 13.70 10.22
N GLN A 327 1.42 13.68 10.26
CA GLN A 327 0.66 14.17 11.41
C GLN A 327 1.00 13.38 12.69
N SER A 328 1.12 12.05 12.59
CA SER A 328 1.52 11.21 13.73
C SER A 328 2.92 11.54 14.26
N LEU A 329 3.79 12.04 13.36
CA LEU A 329 5.13 12.50 13.66
C LEU A 329 5.16 13.97 14.09
N ARG A 330 4.01 14.63 14.31
CA ARG A 330 3.87 16.06 14.61
C ARG A 330 4.56 16.96 13.56
N VAL A 331 4.57 16.52 12.31
CA VAL A 331 4.94 17.34 11.15
C VAL A 331 3.68 18.06 10.69
N LYS A 332 3.80 19.36 10.40
CA LYS A 332 2.67 20.16 9.93
C LYS A 332 2.14 19.59 8.61
N PRO A 333 0.82 19.30 8.49
CA PRO A 333 0.24 18.86 7.23
C PRO A 333 0.47 19.88 6.11
N LYS A 334 1.13 19.44 5.04
CA LYS A 334 1.46 20.30 3.90
C LYS A 334 0.24 20.90 3.19
N VAL A 335 -0.95 20.32 3.34
CA VAL A 335 -2.22 20.87 2.83
C VAL A 335 -2.49 22.33 3.24
N PHE A 336 -1.97 22.78 4.38
CA PHE A 336 -2.14 24.16 4.84
C PHE A 336 -1.29 25.18 4.06
N GLU A 337 -0.23 24.73 3.38
CA GLU A 337 0.55 25.56 2.45
C GLU A 337 -0.25 25.91 1.18
N PHE A 338 -1.32 25.16 0.89
CA PHE A 338 -2.17 25.33 -0.29
C PHE A 338 -3.51 26.03 0.02
N ARG A 339 -3.63 26.65 1.19
CA ARG A 339 -4.86 27.32 1.65
C ARG A 339 -5.43 28.31 0.63
N ASP A 340 -4.60 29.19 0.08
CA ASP A 340 -5.05 30.23 -0.85
C ASP A 340 -5.65 29.64 -2.12
N VAL A 341 -5.02 28.57 -2.63
CA VAL A 341 -5.46 27.85 -3.82
C VAL A 341 -6.78 27.13 -3.55
N VAL A 342 -6.88 26.42 -2.43
CA VAL A 342 -8.12 25.73 -2.01
C VAL A 342 -9.26 26.73 -1.80
N THR A 343 -8.98 27.87 -1.18
CA THR A 343 -9.94 28.96 -0.96
C THR A 343 -10.45 29.52 -2.28
N LYS A 344 -9.53 29.81 -3.22
CA LYS A 344 -9.87 30.23 -4.58
C LYS A 344 -10.75 29.20 -5.28
N TYR A 345 -10.42 27.91 -5.17
CA TYR A 345 -11.19 26.84 -5.79
C TYR A 345 -12.63 26.75 -5.23
N LEU A 346 -12.77 26.73 -3.90
CA LEU A 346 -14.06 26.58 -3.23
C LEU A 346 -14.99 27.79 -3.40
N ASN A 347 -14.43 28.98 -3.62
CA ASN A 347 -15.17 30.23 -3.87
C ASN A 347 -15.70 30.37 -5.31
N GLN A 348 -15.35 29.45 -6.22
CA GLN A 348 -15.95 29.44 -7.56
C GLN A 348 -17.46 29.21 -7.50
N PRO A 349 -18.24 29.69 -8.49
CA PRO A 349 -19.60 29.23 -8.71
C PRO A 349 -19.61 27.70 -8.84
N ASP A 350 -20.62 27.03 -8.26
CA ASP A 350 -20.60 25.57 -8.20
C ASP A 350 -20.53 24.93 -9.61
N GLN A 351 -21.18 25.53 -10.61
CA GLN A 351 -21.15 25.08 -12.02
C GLN A 351 -19.75 25.07 -12.66
N ASP A 352 -18.80 25.84 -12.13
CA ASP A 352 -17.43 25.95 -12.65
C ASP A 352 -16.45 25.01 -11.91
N LYS A 353 -16.93 24.30 -10.87
CA LYS A 353 -16.13 23.35 -10.10
C LYS A 353 -16.12 21.98 -10.78
N HIS A 354 -14.97 21.64 -11.34
CA HIS A 354 -14.72 20.34 -11.97
C HIS A 354 -13.58 19.63 -11.24
N PHE A 355 -13.90 18.80 -10.24
CA PHE A 355 -12.89 18.17 -9.38
C PHE A 355 -11.94 17.24 -10.15
N LEU A 356 -12.47 16.46 -11.09
CA LEU A 356 -11.67 15.50 -11.86
C LEU A 356 -10.80 16.20 -12.91
N ASP A 357 -11.32 17.29 -13.48
CA ASP A 357 -10.72 18.05 -14.58
C ASP A 357 -10.36 19.48 -14.16
N MET A 358 -9.72 19.63 -12.98
CA MET A 358 -9.28 20.93 -12.49
C MET A 358 -8.27 21.55 -13.47
N LYS A 359 -8.52 22.79 -13.91
CA LYS A 359 -7.60 23.55 -14.76
C LYS A 359 -6.33 23.93 -13.99
N GLU A 360 -5.19 23.98 -14.67
CA GLU A 360 -3.87 24.31 -14.08
C GLU A 360 -3.82 25.71 -13.43
N ASP A 361 -4.73 26.62 -13.78
CA ASP A 361 -4.87 27.95 -13.15
C ASP A 361 -5.21 27.92 -11.64
N TYR A 362 -5.45 26.72 -11.10
CA TYR A 362 -5.65 26.41 -9.68
C TYR A 362 -4.43 25.73 -9.03
N GLY A 363 -3.21 25.96 -9.54
CA GLY A 363 -1.95 25.56 -8.89
C GLY A 363 -1.64 24.07 -8.98
N ASP A 364 -0.90 23.52 -8.01
CA ASP A 364 -0.67 22.08 -7.93
C ASP A 364 -1.99 21.36 -7.61
N ASN A 365 -2.68 20.96 -8.68
CA ASN A 365 -3.95 20.24 -8.66
C ASN A 365 -3.94 19.03 -7.72
N THR A 366 -2.76 18.42 -7.48
CA THR A 366 -2.64 17.28 -6.56
C THR A 366 -2.98 17.69 -5.14
N TRP A 367 -2.38 18.77 -4.62
CA TRP A 367 -2.58 19.20 -3.24
C TRP A 367 -3.97 19.76 -2.99
N THR A 368 -4.57 20.46 -3.96
CA THR A 368 -5.97 20.88 -3.87
C THR A 368 -6.91 19.67 -3.73
N LYS A 369 -6.64 18.57 -4.45
CA LYS A 369 -7.39 17.31 -4.30
C LYS A 369 -7.10 16.63 -2.96
N VAL A 370 -5.84 16.61 -2.52
CA VAL A 370 -5.45 16.07 -1.19
C VAL A 370 -6.22 16.80 -0.09
N SER A 371 -6.41 18.11 -0.20
CA SER A 371 -7.18 18.90 0.77
C SER A 371 -8.62 18.40 0.92
N MET A 372 -9.34 18.07 -0.16
CA MET A 372 -10.69 17.50 -0.04
C MET A 372 -10.68 16.21 0.80
N PHE A 373 -9.74 15.31 0.51
CA PHE A 373 -9.65 14.04 1.23
C PHE A 373 -9.23 14.28 2.69
N TRP A 374 -8.29 15.19 2.94
CA TRP A 374 -7.82 15.48 4.29
C TRP A 374 -8.89 16.15 5.15
N GLN A 375 -9.75 17.00 4.57
CA GLN A 375 -10.88 17.61 5.29
C GLN A 375 -11.84 16.58 5.88
N LEU A 376 -12.02 15.43 5.23
CA LEU A 376 -12.81 14.33 5.79
C LEU A 376 -12.14 13.72 7.03
N ASN A 377 -10.81 13.53 7.00
CA ASN A 377 -10.07 13.07 8.19
C ASN A 377 -10.16 14.10 9.32
N MET A 378 -10.04 15.39 9.01
CA MET A 378 -10.18 16.47 10.00
C MET A 378 -11.60 16.53 10.60
N ALA A 379 -12.64 16.27 9.79
CA ALA A 379 -14.03 16.36 10.22
C ALA A 379 -14.50 15.16 11.06
N PHE A 380 -13.97 13.97 10.78
CA PHE A 380 -14.44 12.70 11.35
C PHE A 380 -13.38 11.93 12.16
N GLY A 381 -12.18 12.50 12.31
CA GLY A 381 -11.11 11.95 13.12
C GLY A 381 -10.27 10.88 12.43
N ASN A 382 -9.23 10.44 13.14
CA ASN A 382 -8.13 9.64 12.61
C ASN A 382 -8.49 8.19 12.23
N ASN A 383 -9.70 7.71 12.56
CA ASN A 383 -10.17 6.39 12.13
C ASN A 383 -11.04 6.45 10.88
N PHE A 384 -11.36 7.65 10.36
CA PHE A 384 -12.24 7.80 9.20
C PHE A 384 -11.76 6.94 8.03
N TYR A 385 -10.50 7.08 7.61
CA TYR A 385 -9.95 6.29 6.52
C TYR A 385 -9.74 4.82 6.88
N THR A 386 -9.42 4.50 8.14
CA THR A 386 -9.37 3.13 8.65
C THR A 386 -10.70 2.42 8.37
N ILE A 387 -11.82 3.00 8.78
CA ILE A 387 -13.16 2.39 8.64
C ILE A 387 -13.56 2.35 7.15
N VAL A 388 -13.33 3.42 6.39
CA VAL A 388 -13.62 3.46 4.95
C VAL A 388 -12.92 2.32 4.21
N ASN A 389 -11.62 2.13 4.45
CA ASN A 389 -10.83 1.09 3.78
C ASN A 389 -11.26 -0.33 4.20
N GLN A 390 -11.63 -0.54 5.47
CA GLN A 390 -12.20 -1.81 5.93
C GLN A 390 -13.54 -2.13 5.26
N LYS A 391 -14.41 -1.12 5.06
CA LYS A 391 -15.68 -1.33 4.35
C LYS A 391 -15.48 -1.67 2.88
N TYR A 392 -14.58 -0.98 2.17
CA TYR A 392 -14.23 -1.35 0.79
C TYR A 392 -13.67 -2.77 0.69
N ARG A 393 -12.81 -3.15 1.63
CA ARG A 393 -12.29 -4.52 1.70
C ARG A 393 -13.39 -5.56 1.89
N LYS A 394 -14.36 -5.29 2.77
CA LYS A 394 -15.54 -6.15 2.96
C LYS A 394 -16.38 -6.27 1.69
N ILE A 395 -16.54 -5.19 0.94
CA ILE A 395 -17.28 -5.16 -0.34
C ILE A 395 -16.59 -6.06 -1.38
N ASN A 396 -15.25 -6.07 -1.40
CA ASN A 396 -14.45 -6.88 -2.30
C ASN A 396 -14.29 -8.33 -1.83
N ASN A 397 -14.34 -8.57 -0.52
CA ASN A 397 -14.25 -9.89 0.09
C ASN A 397 -13.04 -10.72 -0.40
N GLY A 398 -11.90 -10.07 -0.59
CA GLY A 398 -10.66 -10.69 -1.08
C GLY A 398 -10.65 -11.04 -2.58
N GLN A 399 -11.65 -10.62 -3.36
CA GLN A 399 -11.62 -10.69 -4.82
C GLN A 399 -10.71 -9.60 -5.41
N ASP A 400 -10.31 -9.79 -6.67
CA ASP A 400 -9.50 -8.81 -7.37
C ASP A 400 -10.25 -7.47 -7.49
N PRO A 401 -9.73 -6.36 -6.92
CA PRO A 401 -10.39 -5.06 -6.99
C PRO A 401 -10.61 -4.56 -8.42
N ASP A 402 -9.80 -5.00 -9.38
CA ASP A 402 -9.85 -4.51 -10.77
C ASP A 402 -10.78 -5.34 -11.66
N ALA A 403 -11.24 -6.50 -11.19
CA ALA A 403 -12.13 -7.38 -11.95
C ALA A 403 -13.62 -7.03 -11.80
N ASP A 404 -13.92 -5.90 -11.15
CA ASP A 404 -15.25 -5.61 -10.64
C ASP A 404 -15.95 -4.43 -11.36
N PRO A 405 -17.07 -4.68 -12.07
CA PRO A 405 -17.82 -3.62 -12.77
C PRO A 405 -18.44 -2.59 -11.81
N ARG A 406 -18.42 -2.80 -10.49
CA ARG A 406 -18.87 -1.82 -9.50
C ARG A 406 -18.03 -0.54 -9.51
N PHE A 407 -16.78 -0.60 -9.97
CA PHE A 407 -15.84 0.54 -9.96
C PHE A 407 -15.09 0.69 -11.30
N ASP A 408 -15.71 0.34 -12.42
CA ASP A 408 -15.08 0.34 -13.75
C ASP A 408 -14.97 1.72 -14.43
N ASN A 409 -15.55 2.78 -13.83
CA ASN A 409 -15.44 4.16 -14.32
C ASN A 409 -15.53 5.18 -13.17
N ASP A 410 -15.17 6.43 -13.46
CA ASP A 410 -15.11 7.49 -12.47
C ASP A 410 -16.45 7.82 -11.84
N ASP A 411 -17.54 7.88 -12.61
CA ASP A 411 -18.86 8.18 -12.06
C ASP A 411 -19.24 7.17 -10.99
N LYS A 412 -19.07 5.86 -11.27
CA LYS A 412 -19.34 4.80 -10.30
C LYS A 412 -18.43 4.89 -9.07
N LYS A 413 -17.15 5.20 -9.25
CA LYS A 413 -16.19 5.37 -8.14
C LYS A 413 -16.57 6.57 -7.26
N VAL A 414 -16.87 7.72 -7.87
CA VAL A 414 -17.28 8.94 -7.16
C VAL A 414 -18.57 8.70 -6.39
N GLN A 415 -19.63 8.21 -7.05
CA GLN A 415 -20.90 7.92 -6.38
C GLN A 415 -20.73 6.86 -5.28
N GLY A 416 -19.90 5.84 -5.53
CA GLY A 416 -19.53 4.82 -4.55
C GLY A 416 -18.85 5.42 -3.32
N PHE A 417 -17.90 6.33 -3.51
CA PHE A 417 -17.19 7.01 -2.43
C PHE A 417 -18.12 7.91 -1.61
N ILE A 418 -18.96 8.71 -2.27
CA ILE A 418 -19.95 9.59 -1.62
C ILE A 418 -20.91 8.77 -0.75
N LYS A 419 -21.47 7.70 -1.32
CA LYS A 419 -22.36 6.78 -0.61
C LYS A 419 -21.68 6.13 0.59
N LEU A 420 -20.49 5.55 0.38
CA LEU A 420 -19.79 4.79 1.43
C LEU A 420 -19.37 5.70 2.59
N THR A 421 -18.77 6.86 2.29
CA THR A 421 -18.33 7.80 3.31
C THR A 421 -19.52 8.39 4.08
N SER A 422 -20.65 8.63 3.42
CA SER A 422 -21.89 9.03 4.10
C SER A 422 -22.38 7.94 5.06
N GLN A 423 -22.40 6.68 4.61
CA GLN A 423 -22.79 5.53 5.44
C GLN A 423 -21.82 5.29 6.61
N VAL A 424 -20.52 5.49 6.40
CA VAL A 424 -19.48 5.33 7.44
C VAL A 424 -19.64 6.39 8.53
N THR A 425 -19.91 7.63 8.15
CA THR A 425 -20.04 8.75 9.10
C THR A 425 -21.43 8.82 9.72
N GLY A 426 -22.45 8.23 9.08
CA GLY A 426 -23.84 8.42 9.47
C GLY A 426 -24.42 9.79 9.07
N TYR A 427 -23.66 10.59 8.31
CA TYR A 427 -24.06 11.90 7.82
C TYR A 427 -24.26 11.88 6.30
N ASN A 428 -25.23 12.65 5.81
CA ASN A 428 -25.37 12.93 4.40
C ASN A 428 -24.26 13.90 3.95
N LEU A 429 -23.23 13.39 3.26
CA LEU A 429 -22.09 14.18 2.80
C LEU A 429 -22.31 14.86 1.45
N ALA A 430 -23.51 14.79 0.86
CA ALA A 430 -23.80 15.44 -0.41
C ALA A 430 -23.41 16.94 -0.45
N PRO A 431 -23.69 17.76 0.59
CA PRO A 431 -23.28 19.17 0.58
C PRO A 431 -21.77 19.34 0.51
N PHE A 432 -21.00 18.50 1.21
CA PHE A 432 -19.54 18.54 1.19
C PHE A 432 -18.98 18.24 -0.20
N PHE A 433 -19.42 17.14 -0.82
CA PHE A 433 -18.93 16.76 -2.15
C PHE A 433 -19.36 17.73 -3.24
N THR A 434 -20.58 18.29 -3.14
CA THR A 434 -21.06 19.34 -4.04
C THR A 434 -20.16 20.58 -3.97
N LYS A 435 -19.72 20.99 -2.77
CA LYS A 435 -18.80 22.13 -2.60
C LYS A 435 -17.47 21.94 -3.31
N TRP A 436 -17.06 20.69 -3.51
CA TRP A 436 -15.84 20.31 -4.21
C TRP A 436 -16.04 20.04 -5.71
N GLY A 437 -17.27 20.11 -6.23
CA GLY A 437 -17.56 19.82 -7.65
C GLY A 437 -17.70 18.33 -7.96
N LEU A 438 -17.98 17.49 -6.95
CA LEU A 438 -18.34 16.09 -7.09
C LEU A 438 -19.85 15.95 -6.90
N TRP A 439 -20.58 16.01 -8.02
CA TRP A 439 -22.04 16.06 -8.03
C TRP A 439 -22.67 14.72 -7.63
N VAL A 440 -23.67 14.77 -6.76
CA VAL A 440 -24.40 13.59 -6.30
C VAL A 440 -25.55 13.28 -7.25
N THR A 441 -25.62 12.04 -7.72
CA THR A 441 -26.74 11.53 -8.53
C THR A 441 -28.00 11.34 -7.69
N ASP A 442 -29.18 11.39 -8.32
CA ASP A 442 -30.46 11.14 -7.64
C ASP A 442 -30.51 9.78 -6.95
N ASP A 443 -29.94 8.75 -7.58
CA ASP A 443 -29.83 7.40 -7.00
C ASP A 443 -29.02 7.40 -5.70
N THR A 444 -27.86 8.08 -5.70
CA THR A 444 -27.01 8.19 -4.52
C THR A 444 -27.69 9.03 -3.44
N LEU A 445 -28.32 10.15 -3.82
CA LEU A 445 -29.07 11.00 -2.90
C LEU A 445 -30.21 10.23 -2.23
N ASN A 446 -30.96 9.43 -2.98
CA ASN A 446 -32.03 8.60 -2.44
C ASN A 446 -31.56 7.58 -1.40
N ILE A 447 -30.31 7.11 -1.49
CA ILE A 447 -29.71 6.18 -0.52
C ILE A 447 -29.29 6.90 0.77
N ILE A 448 -28.79 8.14 0.67
CA ILE A 448 -28.19 8.86 1.80
C ILE A 448 -29.11 9.91 2.43
N LYS A 449 -30.28 10.20 1.84
CA LYS A 449 -31.18 11.28 2.28
C LYS A 449 -31.68 11.15 3.73
N ASP A 450 -31.80 9.92 4.23
CA ASP A 450 -32.31 9.65 5.58
C ASP A 450 -31.20 9.68 6.65
N LEU A 451 -29.94 9.91 6.24
CA LEU A 451 -28.82 10.14 7.16
C LEU A 451 -28.87 11.55 7.76
N LYS A 452 -28.15 11.76 8.86
CA LYS A 452 -28.11 13.06 9.53
C LYS A 452 -27.57 14.13 8.58
N PRO A 453 -28.18 15.34 8.51
CA PRO A 453 -27.56 16.43 7.78
C PRO A 453 -26.27 16.87 8.48
N LEU A 454 -25.28 17.33 7.72
CA LEU A 454 -24.12 18.03 8.28
C LEU A 454 -24.58 19.23 9.10
N THR A 455 -24.02 19.41 10.29
CA THR A 455 -24.27 20.57 11.16
C THR A 455 -23.12 21.57 11.14
N LYS A 456 -22.03 21.23 10.44
CA LYS A 456 -20.81 22.02 10.30
C LYS A 456 -20.39 22.13 8.85
N GLU A 457 -19.81 23.27 8.49
CA GLU A 457 -19.24 23.53 7.16
C GLU A 457 -17.84 22.92 7.03
N ILE A 458 -17.76 21.59 7.06
CA ILE A 458 -16.48 20.86 7.10
C ILE A 458 -15.57 21.10 5.88
N TRP A 459 -16.10 21.66 4.79
CA TRP A 459 -15.31 22.13 3.63
C TRP A 459 -14.44 23.35 3.92
N ASN A 460 -14.60 24.01 5.08
CA ASN A 460 -13.76 25.13 5.51
C ASN A 460 -12.50 24.72 6.28
N ASN A 461 -12.30 23.42 6.56
CA ASN A 461 -11.19 22.89 7.39
C ASN A 461 -9.76 23.23 6.92
N ILE A 462 -9.60 23.70 5.68
CA ILE A 462 -8.31 24.19 5.16
C ILE A 462 -8.33 25.71 4.93
N VAL A 463 -9.50 26.24 4.59
CA VAL A 463 -9.74 27.64 4.24
C VAL A 463 -9.56 28.56 5.45
N ASP A 464 -10.10 28.16 6.60
CA ASP A 464 -10.00 28.94 7.83
C ASP A 464 -8.61 28.73 8.48
N PRO A 465 -7.82 29.78 8.73
CA PRO A 465 -6.52 29.63 9.39
C PRO A 465 -6.56 29.00 10.78
N SER A 466 -7.66 29.18 11.52
CA SER A 466 -7.80 28.66 12.89
C SER A 466 -7.92 27.13 12.94
N THR A 467 -8.28 26.48 11.83
CA THR A 467 -8.51 25.03 11.77
C THR A 467 -7.24 24.22 11.65
N GLU A 468 -6.09 24.88 11.46
CA GLU A 468 -4.78 24.22 11.54
C GLU A 468 -4.54 23.61 12.92
N GLU A 469 -4.96 24.34 13.97
CA GLU A 469 -4.87 23.88 15.36
C GLU A 469 -6.20 23.36 15.89
N ASN A 470 -7.32 23.89 15.39
CA ASN A 470 -8.67 23.59 15.89
C ASN A 470 -9.62 23.18 14.75
N PRO A 471 -9.51 21.94 14.23
CA PRO A 471 -10.35 21.47 13.14
C PRO A 471 -11.85 21.68 13.38
N ILE A 472 -12.59 21.98 12.32
CA ILE A 472 -14.05 21.88 12.28
C ILE A 472 -14.39 20.39 12.28
N VAL A 473 -14.66 19.87 13.47
CA VAL A 473 -15.07 18.48 13.70
C VAL A 473 -16.60 18.39 13.61
N GLN A 474 -17.09 17.47 12.78
CA GLN A 474 -18.50 17.11 12.71
C GLN A 474 -18.84 16.09 13.81
N GLU A 475 -18.13 14.96 13.85
CA GLU A 475 -18.25 13.89 14.84
C GLU A 475 -17.05 12.94 14.66
N GLU A 476 -16.25 12.68 15.70
CA GLU A 476 -15.18 11.68 15.60
C GLU A 476 -15.76 10.26 15.61
N ILE A 477 -15.25 9.39 14.74
CA ILE A 477 -15.72 8.00 14.58
C ILE A 477 -14.66 6.94 14.86
#